data_AF-A0A564G1F4-F1
#
_entry.id   AF-A0A564G1F4-F1
#
_cell.length_a   1.000
_cell.length_b   1.000
_cell.length_c   1.000
_cell.angle_alpha   90.00
_cell.angle_beta   90.00
_cell.angle_gamma   90.00
#
_symmetry.space_group_name_H-M   'P 1'
#
loop_
_entity.id
_entity.type
_entity.pdbx_description
1 polymer ?
#
loop_
_entity_poly.entity_id
_entity_poly.type
_entity_poly.pdbx_seq_one_letter_code
_entity_poly.pdbx_strand_id
1 'polypeptide(L)'
;MTCPTVEDRLAGRPLVGVTGCFTVAAACHRMREHDVGALAVLDDRRLVGILSDRDPAVRVIAGHCDPLLTPVREVMTREPTTLPAHAAIPGALRAMSAGGFRHSPVTRGEGGHRDAVPARHPA
;
A
#
# COMPACT_ATOMS: atom_id res chain seq x y z
N MET A 1 19.43 -21.80 10.62
CA MET A 1 18.22 -21.45 9.84
C MET A 1 18.21 -19.94 9.67
N THR A 2 18.35 -19.44 8.44
CA THR A 2 18.27 -18.00 8.16
C THR A 2 16.82 -17.54 8.31
N CYS A 3 16.61 -16.40 8.96
CA CYS A 3 15.29 -15.80 9.07
C CYS A 3 14.89 -15.24 7.68
N PRO A 4 13.67 -15.52 7.17
CA PRO A 4 13.25 -15.00 5.88
C PRO A 4 13.17 -13.46 5.91
N THR A 5 13.36 -12.87 4.73
CA THR A 5 13.19 -11.43 4.50
C THR A 5 11.76 -11.09 4.06
N VAL A 6 11.45 -9.79 4.03
CA VAL A 6 10.20 -9.29 3.45
C VAL A 6 10.09 -9.66 1.97
N GLU A 7 11.18 -9.59 1.20
CA GLU A 7 11.19 -10.01 -0.21
C GLU A 7 10.84 -11.48 -0.38
N ASP A 8 11.40 -12.37 0.45
CA ASP A 8 11.07 -13.80 0.42
C ASP A 8 9.57 -14.04 0.67
N ARG A 9 8.96 -13.23 1.54
CA ARG A 9 7.53 -13.34 1.87
C ARG A 9 6.61 -12.75 0.81
N LEU A 10 7.11 -11.79 0.03
CA LEU A 10 6.39 -11.11 -1.05
C LEU A 10 6.60 -11.73 -2.42
N ALA A 11 7.54 -12.67 -2.58
CA ALA A 11 7.79 -13.36 -3.84
C ALA A 11 6.46 -13.86 -4.47
N GLY A 12 6.21 -13.46 -5.71
CA GLY A 12 4.99 -13.79 -6.46
C GLY A 12 3.75 -12.93 -6.16
N ARG A 13 3.82 -11.93 -5.29
CA ARG A 13 2.68 -11.05 -4.96
C ARG A 13 2.85 -9.68 -5.64
N PRO A 14 2.04 -9.34 -6.68
CA PRO A 14 2.13 -8.05 -7.33
C PRO A 14 1.73 -6.91 -6.39
N LEU A 15 2.38 -5.76 -6.56
CA LEU A 15 1.92 -4.53 -5.96
C LEU A 15 0.64 -4.10 -6.68
N VAL A 16 -0.46 -4.06 -5.95
CA VAL A 16 -1.73 -3.54 -6.47
C VAL A 16 -1.81 -2.05 -6.12
N GLY A 17 -1.97 -1.23 -7.16
CA GLY A 17 -2.03 0.21 -7.01
C GLY A 17 -3.15 0.87 -7.81
N VAL A 18 -3.42 2.12 -7.45
CA VAL A 18 -4.35 3.05 -8.09
C VAL A 18 -3.69 4.42 -8.23
N THR A 19 -4.24 5.27 -9.09
CA THR A 19 -3.88 6.69 -9.10
C THR A 19 -4.78 7.47 -8.13
N GLY A 20 -4.33 8.67 -7.74
CA GLY A 20 -5.08 9.53 -6.83
C GLY A 20 -6.42 10.05 -7.36
N CYS A 21 -6.73 9.84 -8.64
CA CYS A 21 -7.99 10.23 -9.27
C CYS A 21 -9.09 9.15 -9.21
N PHE A 22 -8.76 7.92 -8.81
CA PHE A 22 -9.76 6.90 -8.56
C PHE A 22 -10.73 7.38 -7.49
N THR A 23 -12.01 7.01 -7.63
CA THR A 23 -12.98 7.18 -6.55
C THR A 23 -12.71 6.15 -5.46
N VAL A 24 -13.13 6.44 -4.23
CA VAL A 24 -13.00 5.48 -3.12
C VAL A 24 -13.74 4.18 -3.44
N ALA A 25 -14.92 4.26 -4.05
CA ALA A 25 -15.66 3.07 -4.48
C ALA A 25 -14.89 2.21 -5.49
N ALA A 26 -14.26 2.83 -6.50
CA ALA A 26 -13.43 2.12 -7.48
C ALA A 26 -12.20 1.49 -6.83
N ALA A 27 -11.59 2.17 -5.86
CA ALA A 27 -10.48 1.62 -5.08
C ALA A 27 -10.92 0.40 -4.25
N CYS A 28 -12.05 0.47 -3.54
CA CYS A 28 -12.62 -0.67 -2.80
C CYS A 28 -12.95 -1.86 -3.74
N HIS A 29 -13.47 -1.57 -4.93
CA HIS A 29 -13.73 -2.61 -5.93
C HIS A 29 -12.43 -3.33 -6.33
N ARG A 30 -11.37 -2.57 -6.61
CA ARG A 30 -10.04 -3.11 -6.95
C ARG A 30 -9.41 -3.90 -5.80
N MET A 31 -9.59 -3.46 -4.56
CA MET A 31 -9.19 -4.25 -3.37
C MET A 31 -9.84 -5.64 -3.38
N ARG A 32 -11.15 -5.70 -3.64
CA ARG A 32 -11.90 -6.95 -3.75
C ARG A 32 -11.47 -7.81 -4.93
N GLU A 33 -11.29 -7.22 -6.12
CA GLU A 33 -10.86 -7.95 -7.32
C GLU A 33 -9.52 -8.66 -7.15
N HIS A 34 -8.59 -8.02 -6.44
CA HIS A 34 -7.24 -8.54 -6.22
C HIS A 34 -7.05 -9.24 -4.87
N ASP A 35 -8.11 -9.36 -4.04
CA ASP A 35 -8.06 -9.92 -2.69
C ASP A 35 -6.96 -9.27 -1.80
N VAL A 36 -6.94 -7.94 -1.76
CA VAL A 36 -5.97 -7.14 -0.98
C VAL A 36 -6.65 -6.13 -0.05
N GLY A 37 -6.13 -5.97 1.17
CA GLY A 37 -6.63 -4.98 2.14
C GLY A 37 -6.02 -3.58 2.02
N ALA A 38 -5.09 -3.36 1.09
CA ALA A 38 -4.49 -2.06 0.86
C ALA A 38 -4.00 -1.87 -0.58
N LEU A 39 -4.04 -0.62 -1.04
CA LEU A 39 -3.60 -0.18 -2.35
C LEU A 39 -2.51 0.87 -2.23
N ALA A 40 -1.44 0.71 -3.00
CA ALA A 40 -0.49 1.80 -3.21
C ALA A 40 -1.14 2.88 -4.08
N VAL A 41 -1.00 4.14 -3.68
CA VAL A 41 -1.40 5.27 -4.51
C VAL A 41 -0.17 5.77 -5.24
N LEU A 42 -0.22 5.68 -6.57
CA LEU A 42 0.89 5.99 -7.46
C LEU A 42 0.58 7.24 -8.27
N ASP A 43 1.60 8.06 -8.44
CA ASP A 43 1.67 9.10 -9.47
C ASP A 43 2.77 8.66 -10.44
N ASP A 44 2.36 8.24 -11.64
CA ASP A 44 3.16 7.43 -12.55
C ASP A 44 3.81 6.20 -11.86
N ARG A 45 5.12 6.28 -11.59
CA ARG A 45 5.93 5.23 -10.97
C ARG A 45 6.23 5.50 -9.49
N ARG A 46 5.85 6.69 -9.01
CA ARG A 46 6.17 7.19 -7.68
C ARG A 46 5.05 6.85 -6.70
N LEU A 47 5.41 6.23 -5.59
CA LEU A 47 4.51 6.04 -4.46
C LEU A 47 4.27 7.39 -3.76
N VAL A 48 3.04 7.88 -3.85
CA VAL A 48 2.59 9.13 -3.24
C VAL A 48 1.68 8.91 -2.02
N GLY A 49 1.08 7.72 -1.90
CA GLY A 49 0.21 7.40 -0.78
C GLY A 49 -0.11 5.92 -0.62
N ILE A 50 -0.91 5.60 0.40
CA ILE A 50 -1.54 4.30 0.60
C ILE A 50 -2.99 4.50 1.03
N LEU A 51 -3.87 3.62 0.58
CA LEU A 51 -5.25 3.50 1.05
C LEU A 51 -5.47 2.08 1.56
N SER A 52 -6.00 1.94 2.77
CA SER A 52 -6.37 0.66 3.39
C SER A 52 -7.89 0.47 3.44
N ASP A 53 -8.34 -0.77 3.64
CA ASP A 53 -9.74 -1.15 3.84
C ASP A 53 -10.46 -0.38 4.97
N ARG A 54 -9.71 0.07 5.98
CA ARG A 54 -10.20 0.88 7.09
C ARG A 54 -10.51 2.32 6.69
N ASP A 55 -9.76 2.87 5.74
CA ASP A 55 -9.85 4.29 5.39
C ASP A 55 -11.23 4.70 4.84
N PRO A 56 -11.89 3.93 3.95
CA PRO A 56 -13.27 4.20 3.54
C PRO A 56 -14.23 4.31 4.73
N ALA A 57 -14.18 3.38 5.68
CA ALA A 57 -15.08 3.39 6.83
C ALA A 57 -14.88 4.63 7.71
N VAL A 58 -13.62 4.97 8.02
CA VAL A 58 -13.29 6.02 9.00
C VAL A 58 -13.26 7.42 8.37
N ARG A 59 -12.77 7.57 7.14
CA ARG A 59 -12.54 8.89 6.52
C ARG A 59 -13.66 9.30 5.55
N VAL A 60 -14.41 8.34 5.01
CA VAL A 60 -15.45 8.61 4.00
C VAL A 60 -16.84 8.41 4.61
N ILE A 61 -17.16 7.20 5.06
CA ILE A 61 -18.49 6.88 5.60
C ILE A 61 -18.75 7.67 6.90
N ALA A 62 -17.86 7.57 7.89
CA ALA A 62 -17.98 8.37 9.12
C ALA A 62 -17.81 9.88 8.88
N GLY A 63 -17.14 10.26 7.79
CA GLY A 63 -17.02 11.65 7.33
C GLY A 63 -18.22 12.18 6.57
N HIS A 64 -19.26 11.37 6.33
CA HIS A 64 -20.43 11.71 5.51
C HIS A 64 -20.07 12.15 4.08
N CYS A 65 -19.00 11.61 3.52
CA CYS A 65 -18.60 11.83 2.13
C CYS A 65 -19.17 10.72 1.23
N ASP A 66 -19.48 11.06 -0.02
CA ASP A 66 -19.94 10.07 -1.00
C ASP A 66 -18.75 9.29 -1.59
N PRO A 67 -18.63 7.95 -1.39
CA PRO A 67 -17.53 7.16 -1.92
C PRO A 67 -17.49 7.09 -3.46
N LEU A 68 -18.60 7.39 -4.15
CA LEU A 68 -18.65 7.44 -5.61
C LEU A 68 -18.07 8.73 -6.19
N LEU A 69 -17.98 9.80 -5.38
CA LEU A 69 -17.47 11.10 -5.80
C LEU A 69 -16.13 11.45 -5.15
N THR A 70 -15.83 10.89 -3.98
CA THR A 70 -14.61 11.19 -3.21
C THR A 70 -13.40 10.54 -3.87
N PRO A 71 -12.38 11.31 -4.29
CA PRO A 71 -11.17 10.76 -4.87
C PRO A 71 -10.20 10.25 -3.79
N VAL A 72 -9.46 9.20 -4.12
CA VAL A 72 -8.49 8.56 -3.21
C VAL A 72 -7.46 9.54 -2.67
N ARG A 73 -6.99 10.52 -3.46
CA ARG A 73 -5.99 11.51 -3.04
C ARG A 73 -6.42 12.39 -1.85
N GLU A 74 -7.72 12.49 -1.58
CA GLU A 74 -8.27 13.28 -0.47
C GLU A 74 -8.27 12.50 0.83
N VAL A 75 -8.35 11.16 0.77
CA VAL A 75 -8.49 10.31 1.95
C VAL A 75 -7.33 9.33 2.17
N MET A 76 -6.39 9.22 1.23
CA MET A 76 -5.20 8.38 1.39
C MET A 76 -4.28 8.89 2.50
N THR A 77 -3.47 7.99 3.06
CA THR A 77 -2.30 8.40 3.85
C THR A 77 -1.18 8.79 2.90
N ARG A 78 -0.78 10.07 2.91
CA ARG A 78 0.34 10.58 2.11
C ARG A 78 1.66 10.11 2.71
N GLU A 79 2.65 9.92 1.84
CA GLU A 79 4.03 9.62 2.25
C GLU A 79 4.13 8.47 3.28
N PRO A 80 3.56 7.29 2.97
CA PRO A 80 3.50 6.21 3.93
C PRO A 80 4.89 5.72 4.31
N THR A 81 5.04 5.31 5.56
CA THR A 81 6.22 4.56 6.02
C THR A 81 6.38 3.30 5.17
N THR A 82 7.56 3.13 4.59
CA THR A 82 7.92 1.98 3.77
C THR A 82 8.82 1.03 4.54
N LEU A 83 8.80 -0.25 4.17
CA LEU A 83 9.75 -1.25 4.65
C LEU A 83 10.77 -1.60 3.56
N PRO A 84 12.06 -1.76 3.89
CA PRO A 84 13.03 -2.22 2.92
C PRO A 84 12.81 -3.71 2.61
N ALA A 85 12.94 -4.09 1.35
CA ALA A 85 12.74 -5.48 0.90
C ALA A 85 13.64 -6.50 1.61
N HIS A 86 14.86 -6.09 1.98
CA HIS A 86 15.84 -6.92 2.68
C HIS A 86 15.61 -7.00 4.21
N ALA A 87 14.59 -6.31 4.75
CA ALA A 87 14.29 -6.40 6.18
C ALA A 87 13.96 -7.84 6.59
N ALA A 88 14.54 -8.31 7.71
CA ALA A 88 14.12 -9.55 8.32
C ALA A 88 12.67 -9.43 8.84
N ILE A 89 11.87 -10.49 8.69
CA ILE A 89 10.44 -10.48 9.05
C ILE A 89 10.17 -10.00 10.50
N PRO A 90 10.91 -10.44 11.55
CA PRO A 90 10.70 -9.94 12.91
C PRO A 90 10.95 -8.44 13.04
N GLY A 91 11.92 -7.89 12.30
CA GLY A 91 12.19 -6.45 12.28
C GLY A 91 11.06 -5.66 11.61
N ALA A 92 10.58 -6.15 10.47
CA ALA A 92 9.43 -5.58 9.77
C ALA A 92 8.17 -5.56 10.64
N LEU A 93 7.85 -6.68 11.30
CA LEU A 93 6.69 -6.78 12.20
C LEU A 93 6.79 -5.83 13.39
N ARG A 94 7.99 -5.67 13.98
CA ARG A 94 8.23 -4.69 15.05
C ARG A 94 8.01 -3.26 14.57
N ALA A 95 8.52 -2.90 13.40
CA ALA A 95 8.32 -1.57 12.82
C ALA A 95 6.83 -1.29 12.54
N MET A 96 6.09 -2.26 12.01
CA MET A 96 4.65 -2.18 11.78
C MET A 96 3.86 -1.99 13.08
N SER A 97 4.18 -2.79 14.10
CA SER A 97 3.55 -2.71 15.42
C SER A 97 3.81 -1.35 16.09
N ALA A 98 5.07 -0.91 16.12
CA ALA A 98 5.47 0.38 16.70
C ALA A 98 4.84 1.57 15.97
N GLY A 99 4.66 1.48 14.65
CA GLY A 99 4.00 2.52 13.85
C GLY A 99 2.47 2.42 13.81
N GLY A 100 1.86 1.39 14.40
CA GLY A 100 0.41 1.22 14.43
C GLY A 100 -0.25 0.94 13.07
N PHE A 101 0.51 0.41 12.10
CA PHE A 101 0.00 0.10 10.76
C PHE A 101 0.12 -1.39 10.42
N ARG A 102 -0.85 -1.89 9.65
CA ARG A 102 -0.91 -3.29 9.19
C ARG A 102 -0.48 -3.48 7.74
N HIS A 103 -0.32 -2.38 7.02
CA HIS A 103 0.10 -2.36 5.63
C HIS A 103 1.23 -1.37 5.49
N SER A 104 2.27 -1.75 4.76
CA SER A 104 3.38 -0.87 4.41
C SER A 104 3.87 -1.24 3.03
N PRO A 105 4.02 -0.28 2.11
CA PRO A 105 4.65 -0.53 0.83
C PRO A 105 6.11 -0.93 1.02
N VAL A 106 6.61 -1.80 0.15
CA VAL A 106 7.97 -2.31 0.22
C VAL A 106 8.81 -1.72 -0.90
N THR A 107 9.98 -1.18 -0.56
CA THR A 107 10.90 -0.54 -1.51
C THR A 107 12.20 -1.33 -1.64
N ARG A 108 12.78 -1.35 -2.85
CA ARG A 108 14.13 -1.87 -3.10
C ARG A 108 15.09 -0.67 -3.20
N GLY A 109 16.03 -0.56 -2.25
CA GLY A 109 17.04 0.50 -2.19
C GLY A 109 17.09 1.23 -0.84
N GLU A 110 18.26 1.77 -0.49
CA GLU A 110 18.42 2.74 0.59
C GLU A 110 18.28 4.15 0.02
N GLY A 111 17.25 4.88 0.45
CA GLY A 111 17.08 6.30 0.13
C GLY A 111 16.02 6.61 -0.92
N GLY A 112 14.91 7.21 -0.44
CA GLY A 112 14.20 8.34 -1.05
C GLY A 112 13.48 8.17 -2.40
N HIS A 113 13.92 7.31 -3.32
CA HIS A 113 13.23 7.09 -4.59
C HIS A 113 12.19 5.99 -4.42
N ARG A 114 10.96 6.44 -4.18
CA ARG A 114 9.80 5.59 -3.94
C ARG A 114 9.27 4.99 -5.24
N ASP A 115 10.15 4.40 -6.05
CA ASP A 115 9.73 3.64 -7.21
C ASP A 115 8.99 2.41 -6.68
N ALA A 116 7.68 2.45 -6.83
CA ALA A 116 6.85 1.35 -6.44
C ALA A 116 7.13 0.20 -7.41
N VAL A 117 7.87 -0.81 -6.96
CA VAL A 117 8.28 -1.90 -7.85
C VAL A 117 7.08 -2.83 -8.05
N PRO A 118 6.53 -2.97 -9.26
CA PRO A 118 5.62 -4.07 -9.54
C PRO A 118 6.38 -5.38 -9.35
N ALA A 119 5.77 -6.38 -8.71
CA ALA A 119 6.35 -7.71 -8.75
C ALA A 119 6.47 -8.11 -10.22
N ARG A 120 7.68 -8.53 -10.56
CA ARG A 120 8.12 -9.02 -11.88
C ARG A 120 6.97 -9.79 -12.55
N HIS A 121 6.58 -9.37 -13.76
CA HIS A 121 5.75 -10.19 -14.63
C HIS A 121 6.65 -11.27 -15.22
N PRO A 122 6.36 -12.58 -15.07
CA PRO A 122 6.96 -13.56 -15.97
C PRO A 122 6.46 -13.25 -17.38
N ALA A 123 7.38 -13.25 -18.34
CA ALA A 123 7.04 -13.21 -19.76
C ALA A 123 6.22 -14.45 -20.16
#